data_AF-A0A813KES9-F1
#
_entry.id   AF-A0A813KES9-F1
#
_cell.length_a   1.000
_cell.length_b   1.000
_cell.length_c   1.000
_cell.angle_alpha   90.00
_cell.angle_beta   90.00
_cell.angle_gamma   90.00
#
_symmetry.space_group_name_H-M   'P 1'
#
loop_
_entity.id
_entity.type
_entity.pdbx_description
1 polymer ?
#
loop_
_entity_poly.entity_id
_entity_poly.type
_entity_poly.pdbx_seq_one_letter_code
_entity_poly.pdbx_strand_id
1 'polypeptide(L)'
;MGQVCCTSECGGLVDEVPRESHAAVPVASLVERRRGPSNCTLTPALSFNFPMKCLRVTTFMEFDVMPSYGQLLAKDLLVEPSDNETVHFISHEWLSGNHPDPDSNQLRRMQSMFLEILEGRSEKLFSPDDWITFSKGASIGSQRSQLAAAESAQRCSDTITEETFKQDIEEGLIWLDWSSIPQVLEVSEDRAEQTLKDQLAAIHSIGAYLDRSSYFWILAPKALHKDQKTLRDFSTYRTRAWCRLEEWANLLSSSSMMPLVVTEAPRHVSGHQGRNHHDLTLLHIAALTRNHLMVRELLEGRRKGEPWLVDERGHTAFQSMGSVATAKLFLETGDIGKEQIDGYNAFGAANIHISSEYGRTEMLRFLLANDAEVDLPKRQGSAYAGRTALHCAALRSQFECCEILIRHGASVHARDAHGATVLHMAALEPMCLVGNQDPNAKMTTVRLLLEAKADPSARNDAGHTPAELLALASGHSAGELWPALCTHDPLRHTN
;
A
#
# COMPACT_ATOMS: atom_id res chain seq x y z
N MET A 1 -16.37 -44.44 17.46
CA MET A 1 -17.81 -44.74 17.44
C MET A 1 -18.52 -43.40 17.26
N GLY A 2 -19.19 -43.02 16.19
CA GLY A 2 -19.64 -43.59 14.91
C GLY A 2 -20.58 -42.49 14.37
N GLN A 3 -20.19 -41.74 13.35
CA GLN A 3 -20.57 -41.94 11.95
C GLN A 3 -22.09 -42.04 11.76
N VAL A 4 -22.70 -41.01 11.16
CA VAL A 4 -23.91 -41.16 10.35
C VAL A 4 -23.62 -40.56 8.98
N CYS A 5 -23.45 -41.48 8.04
CA CYS A 5 -23.37 -41.31 6.61
C CYS A 5 -24.78 -41.40 6.05
N CYS A 6 -25.13 -40.58 5.07
CA CYS A 6 -26.26 -40.84 4.17
C CYS A 6 -25.81 -40.56 2.73
N THR A 7 -25.66 -41.64 1.96
CA THR A 7 -25.46 -41.65 0.50
C THR A 7 -26.72 -42.12 -0.22
N SER A 8 -26.91 -41.61 -1.45
CA SER A 8 -27.63 -42.19 -2.62
C SER A 8 -29.16 -42.38 -2.50
N GLU A 9 -30.01 -42.11 -3.50
CA GLU A 9 -29.97 -42.59 -4.91
C GLU A 9 -30.75 -41.68 -5.90
N CYS A 10 -30.49 -41.93 -7.18
CA CYS A 10 -30.87 -41.22 -8.40
C CYS A 10 -32.29 -41.52 -8.94
N GLY A 11 -32.74 -40.64 -9.85
CA GLY A 11 -33.75 -40.85 -10.89
C GLY A 11 -34.52 -39.54 -11.14
N GLY A 12 -34.48 -38.84 -12.26
CA GLY A 12 -34.23 -39.17 -13.66
C GLY A 12 -35.40 -38.58 -14.45
N LEU A 13 -35.16 -37.64 -15.38
CA LEU A 13 -35.88 -37.45 -16.64
C LEU A 13 -35.37 -36.19 -17.37
N VAL A 14 -35.02 -36.43 -18.62
CA VAL A 14 -34.57 -35.56 -19.72
C VAL A 14 -35.71 -34.69 -20.24
N ASP A 15 -35.42 -33.47 -20.71
CA ASP A 15 -35.84 -33.01 -22.06
C ASP A 15 -35.12 -31.72 -22.53
N GLU A 16 -34.49 -31.88 -23.69
CA GLU A 16 -34.07 -31.02 -24.81
C GLU A 16 -34.05 -29.47 -24.71
N VAL A 17 -32.89 -28.89 -25.05
CA VAL A 17 -32.75 -27.52 -25.59
C VAL A 17 -32.20 -27.61 -27.01
N PRO A 18 -32.89 -27.09 -28.05
CA PRO A 18 -32.37 -27.09 -29.41
C PRO A 18 -31.36 -25.96 -29.68
N ARG A 19 -30.33 -26.30 -30.46
CA ARG A 19 -29.33 -25.40 -31.06
C ARG A 19 -29.86 -24.83 -32.38
N GLU A 20 -29.78 -23.51 -32.58
CA GLU A 20 -29.52 -22.80 -33.84
C GLU A 20 -29.11 -21.36 -33.46
N SER A 21 -28.32 -20.56 -34.17
CA SER A 21 -27.29 -20.69 -35.20
C SER A 21 -26.59 -19.31 -35.25
N HIS A 22 -25.32 -19.25 -35.68
CA HIS A 22 -24.54 -18.01 -35.75
C HIS A 22 -25.09 -17.02 -36.80
N ALA A 23 -25.35 -15.78 -36.39
CA ALA A 23 -25.37 -14.63 -37.30
C ALA A 23 -24.78 -13.39 -36.59
N ALA A 24 -23.71 -12.84 -37.16
CA ALA A 24 -23.06 -11.62 -36.72
C ALA A 24 -23.97 -10.40 -36.96
N VAL A 25 -24.08 -9.49 -35.99
CA VAL A 25 -24.74 -8.19 -36.15
C VAL A 25 -23.73 -7.06 -35.87
N PRO A 26 -23.68 -5.99 -36.69
CA PRO A 26 -22.55 -5.06 -36.73
C PRO A 26 -22.54 -4.02 -35.60
N VAL A 27 -21.34 -3.61 -35.23
CA VAL A 27 -21.02 -2.55 -34.25
C VAL A 27 -21.37 -1.17 -34.85
N ALA A 28 -22.64 -0.76 -34.86
CA ALA A 28 -23.02 0.58 -35.33
C ALA A 28 -24.38 1.16 -34.84
N SER A 29 -25.09 0.58 -33.86
CA SER A 29 -26.45 1.08 -33.54
C SER A 29 -26.82 1.24 -32.05
N LEU A 30 -25.85 1.58 -31.18
CA LEU A 30 -26.14 1.87 -29.75
C LEU A 30 -25.99 3.34 -29.36
N VAL A 31 -25.94 4.25 -30.33
CA VAL A 31 -26.08 5.69 -30.10
C VAL A 31 -27.51 6.07 -30.50
N GLU A 32 -28.27 6.58 -29.53
CA GLU A 32 -29.68 7.06 -29.60
C GLU A 32 -30.74 6.11 -29.03
N ARG A 33 -30.96 6.20 -27.71
CA ARG A 33 -32.28 6.39 -27.06
C ARG A 33 -32.14 6.28 -25.54
N ARG A 34 -32.18 7.44 -24.87
CA ARG A 34 -32.94 7.74 -23.62
C ARG A 34 -32.49 9.10 -23.07
N ARG A 35 -33.04 10.18 -23.64
CA ARG A 35 -33.26 11.42 -22.87
C ARG A 35 -34.54 11.21 -22.07
N GLY A 36 -34.39 10.74 -20.83
CA GLY A 36 -35.42 10.81 -19.78
C GLY A 36 -34.92 11.76 -18.68
N PRO A 37 -35.81 12.40 -17.91
CA PRO A 37 -35.40 13.31 -16.85
C PRO A 37 -34.58 12.54 -15.82
N SER A 38 -33.36 13.01 -15.58
CA SER A 38 -32.38 12.45 -14.67
C SER A 38 -32.78 12.69 -13.21
N ASN A 39 -33.63 11.82 -12.67
CA ASN A 39 -33.75 11.61 -11.23
C ASN A 39 -32.80 10.47 -10.83
N CYS A 40 -31.49 10.77 -10.77
CA CYS A 40 -30.54 9.97 -10.00
C CYS A 40 -30.42 10.63 -8.62
N THR A 41 -31.32 10.28 -7.71
CA THR A 41 -31.25 10.65 -6.30
C THR A 41 -30.12 9.88 -5.61
N LEU A 42 -29.06 10.62 -5.24
CA LEU A 42 -28.35 10.62 -3.96
C LEU A 42 -27.75 9.28 -3.49
N THR A 43 -26.41 9.20 -3.52
CA THR A 43 -25.68 8.49 -2.46
C THR A 43 -26.15 9.01 -1.11
N PRO A 44 -26.55 8.17 -0.14
CA PRO A 44 -26.93 8.67 1.18
C PRO A 44 -25.75 9.44 1.77
N ALA A 45 -26.00 10.67 2.22
CA ALA A 45 -25.00 11.48 2.91
C ALA A 45 -24.41 10.64 4.05
N LEU A 46 -23.07 10.52 4.09
CA LEU A 46 -22.39 9.81 5.17
C LEU A 46 -22.72 10.52 6.48
N SER A 47 -23.39 9.83 7.40
CA SER A 47 -23.75 10.38 8.70
C SER A 47 -22.67 10.11 9.73
N PHE A 48 -22.41 11.09 10.59
CA PHE A 48 -21.61 10.90 11.79
C PHE A 48 -22.35 10.00 12.79
N ASN A 49 -21.85 8.79 13.01
CA ASN A 49 -22.33 7.92 14.10
C ASN A 49 -21.80 8.42 15.46
N PHE A 50 -20.69 9.16 15.45
CA PHE A 50 -20.16 9.93 16.57
C PHE A 50 -19.75 11.32 16.07
N PRO A 51 -19.96 12.40 16.85
CA PRO A 51 -19.64 13.75 16.39
C PRO A 51 -18.15 13.92 16.07
N MET A 52 -17.84 14.65 15.00
CA MET A 52 -16.45 14.97 14.66
C MET A 52 -15.89 16.00 15.65
N LYS A 53 -15.15 15.52 16.66
CA LYS A 53 -14.51 16.38 17.66
C LYS A 53 -13.13 16.79 17.18
N CYS A 54 -12.86 18.09 17.14
CA CYS A 54 -11.62 18.66 16.67
C CYS A 54 -11.02 19.64 17.67
N LEU A 55 -9.73 19.90 17.52
CA LEU A 55 -8.96 20.86 18.30
C LEU A 55 -8.55 22.04 17.41
N ARG A 56 -8.52 23.27 17.92
CA ARG A 56 -7.98 24.40 17.14
C ARG A 56 -6.47 24.23 16.93
N VAL A 57 -5.99 24.54 15.72
CA VAL A 57 -4.55 24.51 15.43
C VAL A 57 -3.79 25.39 16.43
N THR A 58 -4.28 26.59 16.74
CA THR A 58 -3.68 27.49 17.74
C THR A 58 -3.47 26.83 19.10
N THR A 59 -4.46 26.09 19.60
CA THR A 59 -4.34 25.33 20.86
C THR A 59 -3.36 24.17 20.74
N PHE A 60 -3.37 23.46 19.61
CA PHE A 60 -2.42 22.37 19.34
C PHE A 60 -0.96 22.84 19.36
N MET A 61 -0.70 24.07 18.90
CA MET A 61 0.63 24.67 18.88
C MET A 61 1.21 24.93 20.28
N GLU A 62 0.37 24.96 21.33
CA GLU A 62 0.79 25.25 22.70
C GLU A 62 1.16 24.00 23.50
N PHE A 63 0.89 22.80 22.97
CA PHE A 63 1.09 21.56 23.72
C PHE A 63 2.55 21.10 23.72
N ASP A 64 3.02 20.69 24.91
CA ASP A 64 4.29 19.96 25.07
C ASP A 64 4.12 18.45 24.89
N VAL A 65 2.96 17.91 25.25
CA VAL A 65 2.57 16.49 25.13
C VAL A 65 1.12 16.44 24.64
N MET A 66 0.84 15.54 23.71
CA MET A 66 -0.46 15.42 23.07
C MET A 66 -1.53 14.93 24.06
N PRO A 67 -2.52 15.75 24.46
CA PRO A 67 -3.50 15.33 25.44
C PRO A 67 -4.53 14.36 24.83
N SER A 68 -5.04 13.47 25.66
CA SER A 68 -6.11 12.56 25.26
C SER A 68 -7.44 13.29 25.06
N TYR A 69 -8.38 12.62 24.38
CA TYR A 69 -9.76 13.09 24.27
C TYR A 69 -10.37 13.45 25.63
N GLY A 70 -10.22 12.60 26.66
CA GLY A 70 -10.79 12.84 27.99
C GLY A 70 -10.23 14.10 28.66
N GLN A 71 -8.92 14.32 28.52
CA GLN A 71 -8.25 15.51 29.05
C GLN A 71 -8.68 16.80 28.33
N LEU A 72 -8.86 16.74 27.01
CA LEU A 72 -9.32 17.89 26.22
C LEU A 72 -10.79 18.22 26.48
N LEU A 73 -11.63 17.18 26.60
CA LEU A 73 -13.05 17.33 26.94
C LEU A 73 -13.22 17.98 28.32
N ALA A 74 -12.44 17.56 29.32
CA ALA A 74 -12.47 18.13 30.67
C ALA A 74 -12.05 19.61 30.71
N LYS A 75 -11.30 20.07 29.72
CA LYS A 75 -10.85 21.47 29.56
C LYS A 75 -11.70 22.29 28.59
N ASP A 76 -12.76 21.70 28.03
CA ASP A 76 -13.63 22.32 27.02
C ASP A 76 -12.86 22.82 25.78
N LEU A 77 -11.84 22.06 25.36
CA LEU A 77 -10.97 22.41 24.22
C LEU A 77 -11.39 21.74 22.90
N LEU A 78 -12.44 20.92 22.92
CA LEU A 78 -12.94 20.21 21.73
C LEU A 78 -14.13 20.92 21.13
N VAL A 79 -14.09 21.14 19.82
CA VAL A 79 -15.16 21.77 19.04
C VAL A 79 -15.68 20.83 17.95
N GLU A 80 -16.91 21.04 17.52
CA GLU A 80 -17.45 20.40 16.32
C GLU A 80 -17.34 21.38 15.14
N PRO A 81 -16.75 20.96 14.00
CA PRO A 81 -16.49 21.86 12.89
C PRO A 81 -17.80 22.23 12.17
N SER A 82 -18.05 23.53 11.98
CA SER A 82 -19.12 24.05 11.11
C SER A 82 -18.78 23.84 9.64
N ASP A 83 -19.74 23.69 8.72
CA ASP A 83 -19.50 23.25 7.33
C ASP A 83 -18.37 23.98 6.57
N ASN A 84 -18.12 25.26 6.87
CA ASN A 84 -17.11 26.08 6.18
C ASN A 84 -15.73 26.10 6.86
N GLU A 85 -15.59 25.52 8.05
CA GLU A 85 -14.29 25.50 8.75
C GLU A 85 -13.32 24.50 8.11
N THR A 86 -12.07 24.92 8.00
CA THR A 86 -10.98 24.07 7.50
C THR A 86 -10.64 23.01 8.53
N VAL A 87 -10.61 21.75 8.10
CA VAL A 87 -10.30 20.60 8.94
C VAL A 87 -9.09 19.84 8.40
N HIS A 88 -8.09 19.65 9.25
CA HIS A 88 -6.88 18.86 9.01
C HIS A 88 -7.04 17.50 9.68
N PHE A 89 -7.26 16.46 8.88
CA PHE A 89 -7.23 15.09 9.34
C PHE A 89 -5.78 14.63 9.44
N ILE A 90 -5.31 14.29 10.64
CA ILE A 90 -3.94 13.83 10.86
C ILE A 90 -3.98 12.34 11.18
N SER A 91 -3.52 11.54 10.22
CA SER A 91 -3.27 10.11 10.43
C SER A 91 -1.84 9.88 10.88
N HIS A 92 -1.64 9.01 11.86
CA HIS A 92 -0.32 8.79 12.47
C HIS A 92 -0.12 7.37 13.00
N GLU A 93 1.11 7.02 13.39
CA GLU A 93 1.44 5.71 13.98
C GLU A 93 1.67 5.83 15.49
N TRP A 94 1.09 4.93 16.29
CA TRP A 94 1.41 4.83 17.72
C TRP A 94 2.85 4.36 17.97
N LEU A 95 3.53 5.07 18.87
CA LEU A 95 4.92 4.82 19.28
C LEU A 95 5.04 4.13 20.65
N SER A 96 3.94 3.81 21.32
CA SER A 96 3.91 2.93 22.50
C SER A 96 2.52 2.29 22.66
N GLY A 97 2.38 1.34 23.58
CA GLY A 97 1.09 0.69 23.87
C GLY A 97 0.08 1.58 24.61
N ASN A 98 0.54 2.59 25.34
CA ASN A 98 -0.32 3.41 26.22
C ASN A 98 -0.46 4.87 25.77
N HIS A 99 0.35 5.32 24.81
CA HIS A 99 0.31 6.68 24.29
C HIS A 99 0.86 6.68 22.86
N PRO A 100 0.24 7.39 21.92
CA PRO A 100 0.68 7.33 20.53
C PRO A 100 2.01 8.07 20.30
N ASP A 101 2.34 9.06 21.12
CA ASP A 101 3.57 9.85 20.98
C ASP A 101 4.20 10.22 22.35
N PRO A 102 4.73 9.24 23.10
CA PRO A 102 5.09 9.41 24.51
C PRO A 102 6.27 10.36 24.74
N ASP A 103 7.08 10.62 23.72
CA ASP A 103 8.24 11.51 23.78
C ASP A 103 8.04 12.75 22.89
N SER A 104 6.80 13.02 22.46
CA SER A 104 6.39 14.18 21.66
C SER A 104 7.11 14.35 20.31
N ASN A 105 7.61 13.28 19.72
CA ASN A 105 8.34 13.32 18.44
C ASN A 105 7.42 13.73 17.28
N GLN A 106 6.21 13.16 17.23
CA GLN A 106 5.23 13.42 16.18
C GLN A 106 4.60 14.81 16.36
N LEU A 107 4.19 15.14 17.59
CA LEU A 107 3.65 16.45 17.95
C LEU A 107 4.60 17.57 17.53
N ARG A 108 5.87 17.50 17.93
CA ARG A 108 6.87 18.52 17.63
C ARG A 108 7.15 18.63 16.14
N ARG A 109 7.13 17.52 15.41
CA ARG A 109 7.30 17.55 13.95
C ARG A 109 6.11 18.22 13.26
N MET A 110 4.89 17.91 13.65
CA MET A 110 3.69 18.54 13.09
C MET A 110 3.64 20.04 13.40
N GLN A 111 3.94 20.43 14.64
CA GLN A 111 4.05 21.84 15.04
C GLN A 111 5.11 22.57 14.20
N SER A 112 6.29 21.97 14.01
CA SER A 112 7.32 22.55 13.12
C SER A 112 6.83 22.71 11.69
N MET A 113 6.09 21.74 11.16
CA MET A 113 5.52 21.82 9.82
C MET A 113 4.51 22.98 9.70
N PHE A 114 3.60 23.11 10.65
CA PHE A 114 2.65 24.23 10.68
C PHE A 114 3.36 25.58 10.83
N LEU A 115 4.40 25.69 11.66
CA LEU A 115 5.21 26.91 11.76
C LEU A 115 5.86 27.29 10.43
N GLU A 116 6.44 26.31 9.71
CA GLU A 116 7.04 26.56 8.39
C GLU A 116 6.00 27.12 7.40
N ILE A 117 4.77 26.63 7.42
CA ILE A 117 3.66 27.14 6.58
C ILE A 117 3.22 28.54 7.04
N LEU A 118 3.01 28.74 8.34
CA LEU A 118 2.60 30.03 8.91
C LEU A 118 3.64 31.13 8.66
N GLU A 119 4.91 30.77 8.54
CA GLU A 119 6.00 31.68 8.20
C GLU A 119 6.14 31.94 6.69
N GLY A 120 5.22 31.45 5.85
CA GLY A 120 5.24 31.65 4.39
C GLY A 120 6.41 30.94 3.73
N ARG A 121 6.68 29.70 4.14
CA ARG A 121 7.66 28.83 3.49
C ARG A 121 7.04 27.55 2.92
N SER A 122 5.75 27.61 2.60
CA SER A 122 5.00 26.45 2.12
C SER A 122 5.58 25.90 0.82
N GLU A 123 5.97 26.75 -0.13
CA GLU A 123 6.55 26.32 -1.42
C GLU A 123 7.86 25.53 -1.26
N LYS A 124 8.60 25.73 -0.17
CA LYS A 124 9.86 25.02 0.11
C LYS A 124 9.64 23.62 0.68
N LEU A 125 8.41 23.31 1.09
CA LEU A 125 8.02 21.98 1.57
C LEU A 125 7.76 21.00 0.41
N PHE A 126 7.56 21.53 -0.79
CA PHE A 126 7.24 20.78 -2.00
C PHE A 126 8.33 20.99 -3.07
N SER A 127 8.39 20.14 -4.11
CA SER A 127 8.98 20.63 -5.37
C SER A 127 8.09 21.68 -6.00
N PRO A 128 8.61 22.48 -6.93
CA PRO A 128 7.79 23.27 -7.84
C PRO A 128 6.61 22.49 -8.46
N ASP A 129 6.82 21.26 -8.95
CA ASP A 129 5.75 20.46 -9.59
C ASP A 129 4.73 19.91 -8.59
N ASP A 130 5.21 19.55 -7.40
CA ASP A 130 4.37 19.07 -6.30
C ASP A 130 3.50 20.18 -5.73
N TRP A 131 4.06 21.39 -5.62
CA TRP A 131 3.33 22.60 -5.26
C TRP A 131 2.26 22.92 -6.31
N ILE A 132 2.57 22.82 -7.61
CA ILE A 132 1.58 23.03 -8.68
C ILE A 132 0.44 22.00 -8.57
N THR A 133 0.76 20.74 -8.31
CA THR A 133 -0.23 19.65 -8.19
C THR A 133 -1.12 19.85 -6.95
N PHE A 134 -0.51 20.20 -5.82
CA PHE A 134 -1.21 20.50 -4.58
C PHE A 134 -2.10 21.74 -4.73
N SER A 135 -1.52 22.84 -5.23
CA SER A 135 -2.16 24.14 -5.31
C SER A 135 -3.37 24.10 -6.21
N LYS A 136 -3.27 23.54 -7.41
CA LYS A 136 -4.39 23.49 -8.36
C LYS A 136 -5.46 22.46 -8.01
N GLY A 137 -5.21 21.65 -6.99
CA GLY A 137 -5.88 20.36 -6.80
C GLY A 137 -5.53 19.42 -7.96
N ALA A 138 -5.41 18.12 -7.68
CA ALA A 138 -5.49 17.17 -8.78
C ALA A 138 -6.88 17.35 -9.40
N SER A 139 -6.97 17.83 -10.65
CA SER A 139 -8.24 17.91 -11.34
C SER A 139 -8.78 16.48 -11.40
N ILE A 140 -9.81 16.17 -10.62
CA ILE A 140 -10.55 14.92 -10.77
C ILE A 140 -11.41 15.08 -12.05
N GLY A 141 -10.72 15.12 -13.19
CA GLY A 141 -11.27 15.09 -14.53
C GLY A 141 -11.59 13.65 -14.92
N SER A 142 -12.51 13.01 -14.21
CA SER A 142 -13.20 11.83 -14.73
C SER A 142 -14.69 12.00 -14.52
N GLN A 143 -15.49 11.46 -15.45
CA GLN A 143 -16.93 11.70 -15.67
C GLN A 143 -17.89 11.67 -14.46
N ARG A 144 -17.42 11.37 -13.25
CA ARG A 144 -18.15 11.57 -11.99
C ARG A 144 -18.19 13.02 -11.49
N SER A 145 -17.23 13.89 -11.86
CA SER A 145 -17.20 15.26 -11.36
C SER A 145 -18.28 16.18 -11.96
N GLN A 146 -18.88 15.84 -13.10
CA GLN A 146 -19.98 16.65 -13.65
C GLN A 146 -21.27 16.57 -12.80
N LEU A 147 -21.44 15.53 -11.97
CA LEU A 147 -22.55 15.46 -11.02
C LEU A 147 -22.18 15.99 -9.62
N ALA A 148 -20.94 15.78 -9.17
CA ALA A 148 -20.50 16.20 -7.83
C ALA A 148 -20.07 17.69 -7.76
N ALA A 149 -19.60 18.28 -8.86
CA ALA A 149 -19.22 19.69 -8.92
C ALA A 149 -20.43 20.65 -8.85
N ALA A 150 -21.66 20.12 -8.97
CA ALA A 150 -22.88 20.92 -8.83
C ALA A 150 -23.37 21.04 -7.37
N GLU A 151 -22.90 20.20 -6.44
CA GLU A 151 -23.48 20.11 -5.09
C GLU A 151 -22.44 20.09 -3.93
N SER A 152 -21.13 20.03 -4.22
CA SER A 152 -20.11 20.28 -3.19
C SER A 152 -19.97 21.80 -2.98
N ALA A 153 -20.50 22.27 -1.86
CA ALA A 153 -20.43 23.65 -1.46
C ALA A 153 -18.97 24.17 -1.42
N GLN A 154 -18.69 25.13 -2.29
CA GLN A 154 -18.13 26.42 -1.87
C GLN A 154 -16.68 26.46 -1.37
N ARG A 155 -15.73 25.80 -2.06
CA ARG A 155 -14.35 26.32 -2.08
C ARG A 155 -14.23 27.37 -3.17
N CYS A 156 -14.46 28.64 -2.79
CA CYS A 156 -14.18 29.81 -3.63
C CYS A 156 -12.66 29.96 -3.84
N SER A 157 -12.10 29.23 -4.81
CA SER A 157 -11.01 29.58 -5.73
C SER A 157 -10.26 28.29 -6.11
N ASP A 158 -10.17 27.99 -7.39
CA ASP A 158 -9.63 26.73 -7.94
C ASP A 158 -8.11 26.54 -7.73
N THR A 159 -7.45 27.34 -6.87
CA THR A 159 -6.02 27.22 -6.60
C THR A 159 -5.66 27.67 -5.18
N ILE A 160 -5.10 26.77 -4.38
CA ILE A 160 -4.50 27.04 -3.07
C ILE A 160 -3.21 27.84 -3.28
N THR A 161 -3.21 29.10 -2.86
CA THR A 161 -2.03 29.97 -2.76
C THR A 161 -1.31 29.76 -1.43
N GLU A 162 -0.08 30.28 -1.32
CA GLU A 162 0.66 30.28 -0.05
C GLU A 162 -0.12 31.01 1.05
N GLU A 163 -0.75 32.14 0.73
CA GLU A 163 -1.55 32.93 1.66
C GLU A 163 -2.79 32.18 2.13
N THR A 164 -3.53 31.55 1.22
CA THR A 164 -4.72 30.76 1.58
C THR A 164 -4.35 29.52 2.37
N PHE A 165 -3.23 28.86 2.05
CA PHE A 165 -2.79 27.69 2.80
C PHE A 165 -2.36 28.07 4.23
N LYS A 166 -1.67 29.20 4.35
CA LYS A 166 -1.35 29.79 5.66
C LYS A 166 -2.62 30.08 6.46
N GLN A 167 -3.62 30.72 5.86
CA GLN A 167 -4.90 31.01 6.52
C GLN A 167 -5.60 29.72 6.96
N ASP A 168 -5.60 28.70 6.10
CA ASP A 168 -6.15 27.38 6.39
C ASP A 168 -5.50 26.73 7.61
N ILE A 169 -4.18 26.86 7.79
CA ILE A 169 -3.49 26.40 9.01
C ILE A 169 -3.86 27.28 10.21
N GLU A 170 -3.84 28.60 10.06
CA GLU A 170 -4.04 29.55 11.17
C GLU A 170 -5.44 29.44 11.80
N GLU A 171 -6.47 29.30 10.96
CA GLU A 171 -7.88 29.21 11.37
C GLU A 171 -8.38 27.76 11.49
N GLY A 172 -7.52 26.80 11.15
CA GLY A 172 -7.86 25.39 11.00
C GLY A 172 -8.19 24.65 12.30
N LEU A 173 -8.87 23.52 12.11
CA LEU A 173 -9.20 22.54 13.13
C LEU A 173 -8.46 21.23 12.84
N ILE A 174 -8.00 20.53 13.87
CA ILE A 174 -7.29 19.26 13.79
C ILE A 174 -8.22 18.15 14.26
N TRP A 175 -8.33 17.11 13.45
CA TRP A 175 -8.82 15.82 13.87
C TRP A 175 -7.66 14.84 13.96
N LEU A 176 -7.51 14.19 15.12
CA LEU A 176 -6.50 13.16 15.37
C LEU A 176 -7.08 12.16 16.37
N ASP A 177 -7.02 10.87 16.07
CA ASP A 177 -7.73 9.79 16.79
C ASP A 177 -7.57 9.86 18.33
N TRP A 178 -6.35 9.99 18.86
CA TRP A 178 -6.06 10.08 20.29
C TRP A 178 -6.74 11.26 21.00
N SER A 179 -6.84 12.40 20.33
CA SER A 179 -7.42 13.64 20.85
C SER A 179 -8.89 13.81 20.50
N SER A 180 -9.39 13.06 19.51
CA SER A 180 -10.75 13.19 18.95
C SER A 180 -11.68 12.02 19.29
N ILE A 181 -11.14 10.88 19.74
CA ILE A 181 -11.89 9.66 20.04
C ILE A 181 -11.76 9.29 21.53
N PRO A 182 -12.87 8.92 22.22
CA PRO A 182 -12.82 8.46 23.61
C PRO A 182 -11.89 7.27 23.84
N GLN A 183 -11.11 7.33 24.92
CA GLN A 183 -10.15 6.28 25.32
C GLN A 183 -10.71 5.45 26.48
N VAL A 184 -10.82 4.13 26.30
CA VAL A 184 -11.31 3.21 27.35
C VAL A 184 -10.36 3.17 28.55
N LEU A 185 -9.06 3.39 28.33
CA LEU A 185 -8.02 3.35 29.37
C LEU A 185 -8.16 4.45 30.43
N GLU A 186 -8.99 5.48 30.19
CA GLU A 186 -9.08 6.67 31.04
C GLU A 186 -10.39 6.79 31.81
N VAL A 187 -11.28 5.79 31.69
CA VAL A 187 -12.59 5.80 32.35
C VAL A 187 -12.72 4.70 33.40
N SER A 188 -13.56 4.94 34.39
CA SER A 188 -13.94 3.95 35.39
C SER A 188 -14.72 2.79 34.76
N GLU A 189 -14.72 1.62 35.40
CA GLU A 189 -15.34 0.39 34.87
C GLU A 189 -16.82 0.58 34.51
N ASP A 190 -17.56 1.40 35.27
CA ASP A 190 -18.97 1.72 35.03
C ASP A 190 -19.21 2.51 33.73
N ARG A 191 -18.20 3.22 33.23
CA ARG A 191 -18.27 4.00 31.99
C ARG A 191 -17.60 3.31 30.81
N ALA A 192 -16.81 2.27 31.05
CA ALA A 192 -16.05 1.56 30.01
C ALA A 192 -16.94 1.02 28.87
N GLU A 193 -18.12 0.49 29.19
CA GLU A 193 -19.04 -0.04 28.17
C GLU A 193 -19.55 1.07 27.23
N GLN A 194 -19.93 2.23 27.78
CA GLN A 194 -20.39 3.35 26.97
C GLN A 194 -19.25 3.94 26.14
N THR A 195 -18.07 4.13 26.75
CA THR A 195 -16.88 4.60 26.03
C THR A 195 -16.50 3.68 24.88
N LEU A 196 -16.65 2.36 25.03
CA LEU A 196 -16.42 1.42 23.94
C LEU A 196 -17.44 1.57 22.81
N LYS A 197 -18.72 1.80 23.13
CA LYS A 197 -19.76 2.09 22.13
C LYS A 197 -19.46 3.37 21.37
N ASP A 198 -19.07 4.43 22.08
CA ASP A 198 -18.71 5.72 21.49
C ASP A 198 -17.45 5.60 20.61
N GLN A 199 -16.45 4.85 21.08
CA GLN A 199 -15.26 4.54 20.30
C GLN A 199 -15.62 3.82 19.00
N LEU A 200 -16.41 2.73 19.06
CA LEU A 200 -16.87 2.02 17.86
C LEU A 200 -17.67 2.91 16.90
N ALA A 201 -18.53 3.80 17.43
CA ALA A 201 -19.26 4.77 16.64
C ALA A 201 -18.33 5.77 15.94
N ALA A 202 -17.27 6.23 16.61
CA ALA A 202 -16.25 7.08 16.01
C ALA A 202 -15.46 6.36 14.91
N ILE A 203 -15.11 5.09 15.12
CA ILE A 203 -14.45 4.26 14.10
C ILE A 203 -15.31 4.14 12.84
N HIS A 204 -16.61 3.88 13.00
CA HIS A 204 -17.55 3.82 11.88
C HIS A 204 -17.77 5.17 11.19
N SER A 205 -17.37 6.28 11.82
CA SER A 205 -17.52 7.63 11.28
C SER A 205 -16.28 8.12 10.51
N ILE A 206 -15.18 7.36 10.48
CA ILE A 206 -13.91 7.77 9.83
C ILE A 206 -14.11 8.18 8.37
N GLY A 207 -14.90 7.43 7.60
CA GLY A 207 -15.21 7.79 6.21
C GLY A 207 -15.91 9.15 6.10
N ALA A 208 -16.88 9.41 6.98
CA ALA A 208 -17.57 10.70 7.04
C ALA A 208 -16.64 11.84 7.49
N TYR A 209 -15.74 11.57 8.44
CA TYR A 209 -14.74 12.55 8.89
C TYR A 209 -13.81 12.96 7.75
N LEU A 210 -13.39 12.00 6.92
CA LEU A 210 -12.54 12.26 5.77
C LEU A 210 -13.29 12.99 4.66
N ASP A 211 -14.55 12.65 4.40
CA ASP A 211 -15.43 13.41 3.49
C ASP A 211 -15.59 14.88 3.96
N ARG A 212 -15.66 15.11 5.28
CA ARG A 212 -15.73 16.45 5.86
C ARG A 212 -14.39 17.18 5.85
N SER A 213 -13.25 16.49 5.78
CA SER A 213 -11.95 17.10 5.98
C SER A 213 -11.47 17.93 4.78
N SER A 214 -10.69 18.98 5.07
CA SER A 214 -10.11 19.85 4.05
C SER A 214 -8.75 19.36 3.57
N TYR A 215 -7.98 18.76 4.48
CA TYR A 215 -6.63 18.22 4.26
C TYR A 215 -6.46 16.86 4.92
N PHE A 216 -5.68 15.98 4.28
CA PHE A 216 -5.27 14.70 4.83
C PHE A 216 -3.76 14.66 5.01
N TRP A 217 -3.31 14.57 6.25
CA TRP A 217 -1.91 14.54 6.63
C TRP A 217 -1.50 13.14 7.09
N ILE A 218 -0.35 12.68 6.63
CA ILE A 218 0.30 11.48 7.16
C ILE A 218 1.48 11.92 7.99
N LEU A 219 1.39 11.78 9.32
CA LEU A 219 2.44 12.12 10.25
C LEU A 219 3.25 10.86 10.60
N ALA A 220 4.42 10.71 9.97
CA ALA A 220 5.27 9.54 10.13
C ALA A 220 6.77 9.91 10.13
N PRO A 221 7.24 10.73 11.09
CA PRO A 221 8.67 10.97 11.28
C PRO A 221 9.39 9.70 11.75
N LYS A 222 10.71 9.65 11.57
CA LYS A 222 11.51 8.56 12.14
C LYS A 222 11.51 8.68 13.67
N ALA A 223 10.99 7.67 14.35
CA ALA A 223 10.90 7.64 15.81
C ALA A 223 11.02 6.22 16.34
N LEU A 224 11.52 6.05 17.57
CA LEU A 224 11.64 4.74 18.19
C LEU A 224 10.32 4.37 18.88
N HIS A 225 9.80 3.18 18.62
CA HIS A 225 8.70 2.64 19.41
C HIS A 225 9.21 2.29 20.82
N LYS A 226 8.63 2.90 21.85
CA LYS A 226 9.13 2.88 23.23
C LYS A 226 9.20 1.47 23.82
N ASP A 227 8.18 0.64 23.57
CA ASP A 227 8.11 -0.71 24.14
C ASP A 227 8.90 -1.74 23.31
N GLN A 228 8.68 -1.76 21.99
CA GLN A 228 9.27 -2.74 21.09
C GLN A 228 10.71 -2.43 20.67
N LYS A 229 11.20 -1.22 20.95
CA LYS A 229 12.53 -0.73 20.53
C LYS A 229 12.78 -0.85 19.02
N THR A 230 11.72 -0.82 18.23
CA THR A 230 11.78 -0.84 16.76
C THR A 230 11.67 0.56 16.20
N LEU A 231 12.43 0.85 15.13
CA LEU A 231 12.31 2.11 14.42
C LEU A 231 10.97 2.16 13.68
N ARG A 232 10.31 3.32 13.76
CA ARG A 232 9.08 3.67 13.05
C ARG A 232 9.34 4.80 12.10
N ASP A 233 8.72 4.74 10.93
CA ASP A 233 8.83 5.70 9.85
C ASP A 233 7.63 5.57 8.91
N PHE A 234 7.68 6.28 7.78
CA PHE A 234 6.62 6.19 6.77
C PHE A 234 6.46 4.77 6.22
N SER A 235 7.51 3.96 6.14
CA SER A 235 7.40 2.57 5.69
C SER A 235 6.64 1.70 6.70
N THR A 236 6.87 1.88 8.01
CA THR A 236 6.13 1.10 9.04
C THR A 236 4.68 1.53 9.14
N TYR A 237 4.41 2.83 9.07
CA TYR A 237 3.06 3.41 9.05
C TYR A 237 2.18 2.70 8.00
N ARG A 238 2.72 2.50 6.78
CA ARG A 238 2.03 1.82 5.67
C ARG A 238 1.74 0.35 5.87
N THR A 239 2.38 -0.32 6.82
CA THR A 239 2.12 -1.74 7.11
C THR A 239 0.99 -1.92 8.12
N ARG A 240 0.64 -0.86 8.88
CA ARG A 240 -0.40 -0.93 9.90
C ARG A 240 -1.80 -0.89 9.29
N ALA A 241 -2.62 -1.85 9.69
CA ALA A 241 -3.98 -1.99 9.19
C ALA A 241 -4.82 -0.71 9.39
N TRP A 242 -4.68 -0.06 10.54
CA TRP A 242 -5.39 1.18 10.87
C TRP A 242 -5.03 2.36 9.97
N CYS A 243 -3.73 2.66 9.87
CA CYS A 243 -3.21 3.72 9.01
C CYS A 243 -3.63 3.52 7.55
N ARG A 244 -3.58 2.27 7.07
CA ARG A 244 -4.09 1.95 5.73
C ARG A 244 -5.59 2.20 5.60
N LEU A 245 -6.39 1.85 6.60
CA LEU A 245 -7.84 2.07 6.56
C LEU A 245 -8.16 3.56 6.32
N GLU A 246 -7.50 4.46 7.05
CA GLU A 246 -7.68 5.90 6.93
C GLU A 246 -7.26 6.41 5.54
N GLU A 247 -6.13 5.93 5.02
CA GLU A 247 -5.74 6.24 3.64
C GLU A 247 -6.76 5.74 2.61
N TRP A 248 -7.25 4.50 2.75
CA TRP A 248 -8.26 3.95 1.83
C TRP A 248 -9.57 4.71 1.92
N ALA A 249 -9.98 5.12 3.12
CA ALA A 249 -11.15 5.96 3.31
C ALA A 249 -10.98 7.33 2.63
N ASN A 250 -9.79 7.95 2.67
CA ASN A 250 -9.49 9.17 1.93
C ASN A 250 -9.50 8.96 0.40
N LEU A 251 -9.05 7.80 -0.08
CA LEU A 251 -9.08 7.50 -1.52
C LEU A 251 -10.50 7.25 -2.05
N LEU A 252 -11.40 6.81 -1.17
CA LEU A 252 -12.79 6.51 -1.50
C LEU A 252 -13.74 7.66 -1.18
N SER A 253 -13.24 8.73 -0.55
CA SER A 253 -14.04 9.90 -0.16
C SER A 253 -14.52 10.67 -1.39
N SER A 254 -15.65 11.35 -1.23
CA SER A 254 -16.23 12.20 -2.29
C SER A 254 -15.29 13.35 -2.69
N SER A 255 -14.47 13.79 -1.74
CA SER A 255 -13.51 14.89 -1.88
C SER A 255 -12.07 14.37 -1.72
N SER A 256 -11.71 13.28 -2.40
CA SER A 256 -10.40 12.63 -2.23
C SER A 256 -9.24 13.62 -2.24
N MET A 257 -8.50 13.67 -1.13
CA MET A 257 -7.46 14.65 -0.89
C MET A 257 -6.08 14.09 -1.23
N MET A 258 -5.18 14.94 -1.72
CA MET A 258 -3.76 14.60 -1.84
C MET A 258 -3.16 14.41 -0.43
N PRO A 259 -2.57 13.24 -0.11
CA PRO A 259 -1.92 13.05 1.18
C PRO A 259 -0.68 13.94 1.34
N LEU A 260 -0.63 14.72 2.42
CA LEU A 260 0.51 15.53 2.80
C LEU A 260 1.37 14.75 3.81
N VAL A 261 2.48 14.19 3.32
CA VAL A 261 3.32 13.30 4.13
C VAL A 261 4.36 14.10 4.93
N VAL A 262 4.18 14.12 6.24
CA VAL A 262 5.06 14.79 7.21
C VAL A 262 6.02 13.79 7.81
N THR A 263 7.29 13.98 7.49
CA THR A 263 8.39 13.12 7.95
C THR A 263 9.48 13.94 8.64
N GLU A 264 10.74 13.48 8.69
CA GLU A 264 11.83 14.32 9.24
C GLU A 264 11.99 15.64 8.47
N ALA A 265 12.50 16.67 9.15
CA ALA A 265 12.85 17.94 8.54
C ALA A 265 13.86 17.72 7.39
N PRO A 266 13.73 18.40 6.24
CA PRO A 266 14.72 18.30 5.18
C PRO A 266 16.07 18.74 5.74
N ARG A 267 17.05 17.82 5.79
CA ARG A 267 18.45 18.23 5.87
C ARG A 267 18.70 19.10 4.64
N HIS A 268 19.39 20.23 4.79
CA HIS A 268 19.98 20.96 3.67
C HIS A 268 20.97 20.01 2.96
N VAL A 269 20.48 19.16 2.07
CA VAL A 269 21.29 18.28 1.24
C VAL A 269 21.04 18.71 -0.19
N SER A 270 22.08 19.33 -0.72
CA SER A 270 22.36 19.60 -2.12
C SER A 270 21.51 18.82 -3.14
N GLY A 271 20.67 19.55 -3.89
CA GLY A 271 20.66 19.38 -5.34
C GLY A 271 19.36 18.91 -6.03
N HIS A 272 18.36 18.41 -5.31
CA HIS A 272 17.12 17.94 -5.97
C HIS A 272 15.87 18.42 -5.21
N GLN A 273 15.28 19.55 -5.65
CA GLN A 273 13.99 20.03 -5.13
C GLN A 273 12.88 19.00 -5.45
N GLY A 274 12.01 18.64 -4.48
CA GLY A 274 10.88 17.71 -4.71
C GLY A 274 10.96 16.32 -4.12
N ARG A 275 11.87 16.10 -3.18
CA ARG A 275 12.04 14.81 -2.54
C ARG A 275 11.88 14.94 -1.04
N ASN A 276 11.12 14.03 -0.44
CA ASN A 276 11.13 13.90 1.01
C ASN A 276 12.44 13.24 1.49
N HIS A 277 12.62 13.12 2.80
CA HIS A 277 13.83 12.53 3.39
C HIS A 277 14.10 11.04 3.04
N HIS A 278 13.15 10.35 2.38
CA HIS A 278 13.31 9.00 1.83
C HIS A 278 13.57 9.03 0.31
N ASP A 279 13.91 10.20 -0.24
CA ASP A 279 14.03 10.46 -1.67
C ASP A 279 12.75 10.16 -2.48
N LEU A 280 11.58 10.05 -1.82
CA LEU A 280 10.32 9.79 -2.49
C LEU A 280 9.83 11.05 -3.19
N THR A 281 9.56 10.93 -4.49
CA THR A 281 8.79 11.93 -5.24
C THR A 281 7.30 11.74 -4.99
N LEU A 282 6.50 12.74 -5.34
CA LEU A 282 5.04 12.66 -5.23
C LEU A 282 4.45 11.55 -6.10
N LEU A 283 5.12 11.19 -7.20
CA LEU A 283 4.77 10.01 -7.99
C LEU A 283 5.07 8.70 -7.24
N HIS A 284 6.14 8.62 -6.44
CA HIS A 284 6.34 7.47 -5.54
C HIS A 284 5.20 7.39 -4.52
N ILE A 285 4.81 8.52 -3.93
CA ILE A 285 3.71 8.57 -2.95
C ILE A 285 2.39 8.15 -3.61
N ALA A 286 2.06 8.67 -4.80
CA ALA A 286 0.88 8.30 -5.58
C ALA A 286 0.88 6.80 -5.96
N ALA A 287 2.03 6.26 -6.35
CA ALA A 287 2.23 4.85 -6.67
C ALA A 287 2.07 3.94 -5.43
N LEU A 288 2.67 4.33 -4.30
CA LEU A 288 2.60 3.63 -3.01
C LEU A 288 1.19 3.68 -2.41
N THR A 289 0.48 4.79 -2.57
CA THR A 289 -0.92 4.96 -2.15
C THR A 289 -1.89 4.25 -3.09
N ARG A 290 -1.43 3.70 -4.23
CA ARG A 290 -2.29 3.14 -5.30
C ARG A 290 -3.32 4.18 -5.80
N ASN A 291 -3.02 5.46 -5.65
CA ASN A 291 -3.85 6.55 -6.14
C ASN A 291 -3.65 6.68 -7.65
N HIS A 292 -4.31 5.80 -8.39
CA HIS A 292 -4.21 5.71 -9.84
C HIS A 292 -4.65 7.02 -10.54
N LEU A 293 -5.55 7.79 -9.95
CA LEU A 293 -5.94 9.11 -10.49
C LEU A 293 -4.81 10.12 -10.34
N MET A 294 -4.20 10.21 -9.16
CA MET A 294 -3.04 11.08 -8.94
C MET A 294 -1.85 10.63 -9.78
N VAL A 295 -1.64 9.31 -9.94
CA VAL A 295 -0.61 8.80 -10.86
C VAL A 295 -0.88 9.25 -12.29
N ARG A 296 -2.12 9.15 -12.78
CA ARG A 296 -2.46 9.60 -14.13
C ARG A 296 -2.16 11.08 -14.32
N GLU A 297 -2.64 11.94 -13.43
CA GLU A 297 -2.42 13.39 -13.50
C GLU A 297 -0.92 13.74 -13.47
N LEU A 298 -0.18 13.10 -12.55
CA LEU A 298 1.26 13.28 -12.42
C LEU A 298 2.04 12.78 -13.65
N LEU A 299 1.52 11.82 -14.41
CA LEU A 299 2.13 11.34 -15.64
C LEU A 299 1.76 12.21 -16.85
N GLU A 300 0.51 12.68 -16.95
CA GLU A 300 0.02 13.53 -18.04
C GLU A 300 0.61 14.94 -18.03
N GLY A 301 0.94 15.48 -16.84
CA GLY A 301 1.48 16.84 -16.67
C GLY A 301 3.00 17.01 -16.77
N ARG A 302 3.80 15.93 -16.92
CA ARG A 302 5.27 15.98 -16.71
C ARG A 302 6.14 15.91 -17.97
N ARG A 303 7.40 16.36 -17.81
CA ARG A 303 8.50 16.17 -18.77
C ARG A 303 8.96 14.71 -18.77
N LYS A 304 9.31 14.18 -19.95
CA LYS A 304 9.89 12.84 -20.15
C LYS A 304 11.07 12.61 -19.20
N GLY A 305 11.04 11.54 -18.39
CA GLY A 305 12.16 11.07 -17.56
C GLY A 305 11.94 11.09 -16.04
N GLU A 306 11.10 12.00 -15.51
CA GLU A 306 10.83 12.08 -14.07
C GLU A 306 10.17 10.86 -13.41
N PRO A 307 9.31 10.08 -14.10
CA PRO A 307 8.68 8.90 -13.51
C PRO A 307 9.67 7.80 -13.08
N TRP A 308 10.92 7.90 -13.55
CA TRP A 308 12.00 6.94 -13.36
C TRP A 308 13.01 7.36 -12.30
N LEU A 309 12.76 8.47 -11.58
CA LEU A 309 13.53 8.81 -10.38
C LEU A 309 13.39 7.70 -9.34
N VAL A 310 14.42 7.54 -8.50
CA VAL A 310 14.49 6.48 -7.49
C VAL A 310 14.44 7.03 -6.06
N ASP A 311 13.80 6.28 -5.16
CA ASP A 311 13.79 6.50 -3.70
C ASP A 311 15.16 6.22 -3.06
N GLU A 312 15.29 6.39 -1.74
CA GLU A 312 16.55 6.16 -0.98
C GLU A 312 17.01 4.69 -1.04
N ARG A 313 16.09 3.77 -1.36
CA ARG A 313 16.33 2.34 -1.57
C ARG A 313 16.62 2.04 -3.04
N GLY A 314 16.68 3.06 -3.88
CA GLY A 314 16.91 2.95 -5.31
C GLY A 314 15.71 2.43 -6.10
N HIS A 315 14.50 2.41 -5.54
CA HIS A 315 13.30 1.99 -6.25
C HIS A 315 12.67 3.13 -7.03
N THR A 316 12.31 2.90 -8.28
CA THR A 316 11.42 3.80 -9.00
C THR A 316 10.01 3.80 -8.41
N ALA A 317 9.21 4.81 -8.76
CA ALA A 317 7.79 4.82 -8.44
C ALA A 317 7.13 3.53 -8.96
N PHE A 318 7.54 3.07 -10.15
CA PHE A 318 7.08 1.82 -10.76
C PHE A 318 7.43 0.58 -9.92
N GLN A 319 8.67 0.46 -9.44
CA GLN A 319 9.12 -0.66 -8.59
C GLN A 319 8.44 -0.67 -7.21
N SER A 320 8.09 0.51 -6.72
CA SER A 320 7.37 0.69 -5.46
C SER A 320 5.89 0.26 -5.56
N MET A 321 5.37 -0.01 -6.76
CA MET A 321 3.95 -0.34 -6.98
C MET A 321 3.59 -1.78 -6.61
N GLY A 322 2.50 -1.94 -5.86
CA GLY A 322 1.77 -3.22 -5.73
C GLY A 322 0.59 -3.38 -6.69
N SER A 323 0.34 -2.41 -7.58
CA SER A 323 -0.93 -2.28 -8.32
C SER A 323 -0.76 -2.33 -9.83
N VAL A 324 -1.36 -3.33 -10.48
CA VAL A 324 -1.39 -3.44 -11.96
C VAL A 324 -2.10 -2.26 -12.61
N ALA A 325 -3.14 -1.71 -11.98
CA ALA A 325 -3.86 -0.55 -12.51
C ALA A 325 -2.94 0.67 -12.66
N THR A 326 -2.05 0.88 -11.69
CA THR A 326 -1.05 1.93 -11.73
C THR A 326 -0.01 1.63 -12.80
N ALA A 327 0.47 0.39 -12.90
CA ALA A 327 1.42 -0.01 -13.95
C ALA A 327 0.86 0.17 -15.38
N LYS A 328 -0.44 -0.11 -15.59
CA LYS A 328 -1.14 0.17 -16.85
C LYS A 328 -1.13 1.66 -17.19
N LEU A 329 -1.37 2.52 -16.21
CA LEU A 329 -1.29 3.96 -16.43
C LEU A 329 0.11 4.40 -16.87
N PHE A 330 1.16 3.84 -16.28
CA PHE A 330 2.52 4.12 -16.76
C PHE A 330 2.75 3.64 -18.20
N LEU A 331 2.10 2.57 -18.68
CA LEU A 331 2.15 2.15 -20.09
C LEU A 331 1.33 3.07 -21.01
N GLU A 332 0.17 3.52 -20.54
CA GLU A 332 -0.76 4.35 -21.32
C GLU A 332 -0.27 5.81 -21.46
N THR A 333 0.37 6.33 -20.41
CA THR A 333 0.71 7.77 -20.29
C THR A 333 2.22 8.04 -20.17
N GLY A 334 3.01 7.04 -19.77
CA GLY A 334 4.45 7.17 -19.60
C GLY A 334 5.26 6.65 -20.79
N ASP A 335 6.50 7.13 -20.95
CA ASP A 335 7.50 6.53 -21.84
C ASP A 335 8.03 5.21 -21.25
N ILE A 336 7.19 4.17 -21.16
CA ILE A 336 7.69 2.82 -20.85
C ILE A 336 8.25 2.19 -22.12
N GLY A 337 9.57 1.99 -22.12
CA GLY A 337 10.26 1.06 -23.01
C GLY A 337 10.69 -0.21 -22.28
N LYS A 338 11.28 -1.13 -23.04
CA LYS A 338 11.89 -2.37 -22.52
C LYS A 338 12.89 -2.11 -21.39
N GLU A 339 13.63 -1.00 -21.46
CA GLU A 339 14.57 -0.57 -20.41
C GLU A 339 13.90 -0.35 -19.05
N GLN A 340 12.63 0.06 -19.04
CA GLN A 340 11.88 0.31 -17.81
C GLN A 340 11.21 -0.96 -17.30
N ILE A 341 10.70 -1.84 -18.19
CA ILE A 341 10.14 -3.15 -17.83
C ILE A 341 11.20 -4.03 -17.15
N ASP A 342 12.42 -4.06 -17.69
CA ASP A 342 13.57 -4.78 -17.13
C ASP A 342 14.47 -3.89 -16.25
N GLY A 343 13.97 -2.72 -15.86
CA GLY A 343 14.72 -1.71 -15.12
C GLY A 343 15.15 -2.20 -13.74
N TYR A 344 16.41 -1.98 -13.39
CA TYR A 344 17.01 -2.37 -12.11
C TYR A 344 16.97 -1.25 -11.08
N ASN A 345 16.72 -1.60 -9.82
CA ASN A 345 16.92 -0.71 -8.67
C ASN A 345 18.42 -0.63 -8.27
N ALA A 346 18.75 0.19 -7.27
CA ALA A 346 20.13 0.32 -6.77
C ALA A 346 20.73 -0.98 -6.20
N PHE A 347 19.89 -1.94 -5.76
CA PHE A 347 20.33 -3.26 -5.31
C PHE A 347 20.54 -4.27 -6.45
N GLY A 348 20.38 -3.84 -7.69
CA GLY A 348 20.51 -4.70 -8.86
C GLY A 348 19.33 -5.64 -9.06
N ALA A 349 18.15 -5.35 -8.50
CA ALA A 349 16.93 -6.13 -8.70
C ALA A 349 15.99 -5.44 -9.69
N ALA A 350 15.55 -6.18 -10.70
CA ALA A 350 14.54 -5.71 -11.67
C ALA A 350 13.09 -5.91 -11.17
N ASN A 351 12.12 -5.31 -11.87
CA ASN A 351 10.69 -5.37 -11.53
C ASN A 351 10.16 -6.79 -11.33
N ILE A 352 10.60 -7.72 -12.17
CA ILE A 352 10.20 -9.13 -12.11
C ILE A 352 10.70 -9.80 -10.81
N HIS A 353 11.88 -9.42 -10.32
CA HIS A 353 12.42 -9.92 -9.05
C HIS A 353 11.60 -9.44 -7.86
N ILE A 354 11.31 -8.14 -7.82
CA ILE A 354 10.54 -7.51 -6.75
C ILE A 354 9.12 -8.12 -6.70
N SER A 355 8.46 -8.23 -7.84
CA SER A 355 7.13 -8.83 -7.93
C SER A 355 7.11 -10.29 -7.46
N SER A 356 8.16 -11.04 -7.80
CA SER A 356 8.30 -12.45 -7.42
C SER A 356 8.63 -12.64 -5.94
N GLU A 357 9.48 -11.79 -5.38
CA GLU A 357 9.87 -11.83 -3.96
C GLU A 357 8.67 -11.53 -3.04
N TYR A 358 7.84 -10.55 -3.42
CA TYR A 358 6.67 -10.12 -2.65
C TYR A 358 5.38 -10.86 -2.99
N GLY A 359 5.41 -11.91 -3.84
CA GLY A 359 4.21 -12.69 -4.17
C GLY A 359 3.16 -11.92 -4.99
N ARG A 360 3.56 -10.88 -5.73
CA ARG A 360 2.66 -10.01 -6.52
C ARG A 360 2.31 -10.67 -7.86
N THR A 361 1.54 -11.76 -7.82
CA THR A 361 1.20 -12.59 -9.00
C THR A 361 0.59 -11.80 -10.17
N GLU A 362 -0.30 -10.86 -9.89
CA GLU A 362 -0.92 -10.03 -10.92
C GLU A 362 0.07 -9.05 -11.57
N MET A 363 0.97 -8.47 -10.78
CA MET A 363 2.05 -7.62 -11.32
C MET A 363 3.03 -8.45 -12.15
N LEU A 364 3.38 -9.65 -11.67
CA LEU A 364 4.24 -10.58 -12.37
C LEU A 364 3.65 -10.98 -13.74
N ARG A 365 2.37 -11.34 -13.79
CA ARG A 365 1.65 -11.62 -15.06
C ARG A 365 1.67 -10.41 -15.99
N PHE A 366 1.43 -9.22 -15.44
CA PHE A 366 1.46 -7.99 -16.22
C PHE A 366 2.84 -7.72 -16.83
N LEU A 367 3.92 -7.88 -16.06
CA LEU A 367 5.30 -7.70 -16.56
C LEU A 367 5.62 -8.70 -17.66
N LEU A 368 5.31 -9.99 -17.45
CA LEU A 368 5.53 -11.05 -18.45
C LEU A 368 4.70 -10.84 -19.73
N ALA A 369 3.47 -10.32 -19.61
CA ALA A 369 2.64 -9.97 -20.76
C ALA A 369 3.17 -8.74 -21.54
N ASN A 370 4.07 -7.95 -20.93
CA ASN A 370 4.78 -6.83 -21.56
C ASN A 370 6.24 -7.20 -21.83
N ASP A 371 6.48 -8.45 -22.21
CA ASP A 371 7.75 -9.01 -22.65
C ASP A 371 8.89 -8.89 -21.62
N ALA A 372 8.63 -8.85 -20.30
CA ALA A 372 9.70 -8.89 -19.30
C ALA A 372 10.59 -10.13 -19.47
N GLU A 373 11.91 -9.95 -19.37
CA GLU A 373 12.85 -11.07 -19.51
C GLU A 373 12.73 -12.02 -18.30
N VAL A 374 12.33 -13.26 -18.55
CA VAL A 374 11.91 -14.21 -17.50
C VAL A 374 13.08 -14.66 -16.63
N ASP A 375 14.24 -14.87 -17.24
CA ASP A 375 15.47 -15.33 -16.58
C ASP A 375 16.47 -14.18 -16.38
N LEU A 376 15.98 -12.92 -16.38
CA LEU A 376 16.80 -11.75 -16.15
C LEU A 376 17.54 -11.87 -14.81
N PRO A 377 18.89 -11.86 -14.77
CA PRO A 377 19.63 -12.03 -13.54
C PRO A 377 19.77 -10.71 -12.77
N LYS A 378 19.73 -10.75 -11.44
CA LYS A 378 20.15 -9.59 -10.63
C LYS A 378 21.58 -9.16 -10.98
N ARG A 379 21.83 -7.85 -11.04
CA ARG A 379 23.12 -7.28 -11.44
C ARG A 379 24.28 -7.77 -10.58
N GLN A 380 25.45 -7.86 -11.21
CA GLN A 380 26.73 -8.15 -10.55
C GLN A 380 27.09 -7.04 -9.54
N GLY A 381 27.79 -7.40 -8.47
CA GLY A 381 28.20 -6.48 -7.40
C GLY A 381 27.17 -6.30 -6.26
N SER A 382 26.00 -6.94 -6.36
CA SER A 382 25.04 -7.09 -5.26
C SER A 382 25.32 -8.38 -4.48
N ALA A 383 25.00 -8.41 -3.18
CA ALA A 383 25.05 -9.64 -2.37
C ALA A 383 24.16 -10.78 -2.92
N TYR A 384 23.25 -10.44 -3.84
CA TYR A 384 22.28 -11.34 -4.46
C TYR A 384 22.48 -11.47 -5.97
N ALA A 385 23.70 -11.20 -6.47
CA ALA A 385 24.02 -11.23 -7.90
C ALA A 385 23.69 -12.58 -8.55
N GLY A 386 23.25 -12.52 -9.82
CA GLY A 386 22.96 -13.71 -10.62
C GLY A 386 21.64 -14.41 -10.30
N ARG A 387 20.95 -14.06 -9.21
CA ARG A 387 19.63 -14.62 -8.90
C ARG A 387 18.61 -14.17 -9.95
N THR A 388 17.82 -15.11 -10.45
CA THR A 388 16.66 -14.84 -11.31
C THR A 388 15.40 -14.59 -10.47
N ALA A 389 14.30 -14.18 -11.12
CA ALA A 389 12.99 -14.04 -10.48
C ALA A 389 12.54 -15.33 -9.77
N LEU A 390 12.83 -16.49 -10.39
CA LEU A 390 12.46 -17.80 -9.85
C LEU A 390 13.26 -18.14 -8.58
N HIS A 391 14.53 -17.72 -8.47
CA HIS A 391 15.28 -17.82 -7.22
C HIS A 391 14.62 -17.00 -6.09
N CYS A 392 14.19 -15.78 -6.39
CA CYS A 392 13.54 -14.90 -5.42
C CYS A 392 12.19 -15.45 -4.95
N ALA A 393 11.35 -15.94 -5.86
CA ALA A 393 10.08 -16.57 -5.51
C ALA A 393 10.29 -17.83 -4.65
N ALA A 394 11.25 -18.68 -5.02
CA ALA A 394 11.56 -19.92 -4.32
C ALA A 394 12.05 -19.67 -2.89
N LEU A 395 12.97 -18.71 -2.69
CA LEU A 395 13.48 -18.32 -1.37
C LEU A 395 12.36 -17.85 -0.42
N ARG A 396 11.33 -17.21 -0.97
CA ARG A 396 10.19 -16.66 -0.22
C ARG A 396 8.98 -17.60 -0.17
N SER A 397 9.10 -18.81 -0.72
CA SER A 397 8.01 -19.79 -0.84
C SER A 397 6.75 -19.23 -1.53
N GLN A 398 6.93 -18.37 -2.55
CA GLN A 398 5.84 -17.80 -3.34
C GLN A 398 5.48 -18.79 -4.46
N PHE A 399 4.77 -19.87 -4.12
CA PHE A 399 4.57 -21.00 -5.03
C PHE A 399 3.79 -20.60 -6.30
N GLU A 400 2.80 -19.70 -6.20
CA GLU A 400 2.05 -19.21 -7.35
C GLU A 400 2.95 -18.40 -8.29
N CYS A 401 3.87 -17.60 -7.75
CA CYS A 401 4.87 -16.90 -8.56
C CYS A 401 5.83 -17.87 -9.25
N CYS A 402 6.28 -18.93 -8.55
CA CYS A 402 7.10 -19.98 -9.15
C CYS A 402 6.36 -20.65 -10.31
N GLU A 403 5.09 -20.96 -10.13
CA GLU A 403 4.25 -21.62 -11.13
C GLU A 403 4.07 -20.75 -12.38
N ILE A 404 3.81 -19.45 -12.19
CA ILE A 404 3.73 -18.47 -13.28
C ILE A 404 5.06 -18.41 -14.04
N LEU A 405 6.18 -18.24 -13.33
CA LEU A 405 7.50 -18.15 -13.96
C LEU A 405 7.85 -19.40 -14.77
N ILE A 406 7.63 -20.59 -14.22
CA ILE A 406 7.89 -21.87 -14.90
C ILE A 406 7.02 -22.01 -16.15
N ARG A 407 5.73 -21.66 -16.09
CA ARG A 407 4.85 -21.65 -17.27
C ARG A 407 5.31 -20.69 -18.36
N HIS A 408 5.95 -19.59 -17.97
CA HIS A 408 6.55 -18.60 -18.88
C HIS A 408 8.00 -18.94 -19.28
N GLY A 409 8.47 -20.17 -19.00
CA GLY A 409 9.76 -20.67 -19.49
C GLY A 409 10.96 -20.38 -18.60
N ALA A 410 10.76 -19.95 -17.35
CA ALA A 410 11.86 -19.76 -16.41
C ALA A 410 12.68 -21.04 -16.21
N SER A 411 14.00 -20.92 -16.25
CA SER A 411 14.89 -22.07 -16.05
C SER A 411 14.95 -22.48 -14.57
N VAL A 412 14.44 -23.69 -14.27
CA VAL A 412 14.58 -24.33 -12.94
C VAL A 412 16.03 -24.72 -12.62
N HIS A 413 16.91 -24.72 -13.62
CA HIS A 413 18.33 -25.06 -13.52
C HIS A 413 19.24 -23.82 -13.48
N ALA A 414 18.68 -22.61 -13.50
CA ALA A 414 19.45 -21.39 -13.36
C ALA A 414 20.31 -21.43 -12.09
N ARG A 415 21.50 -20.85 -12.17
CA ARG A 415 22.47 -20.76 -11.07
C ARG A 415 22.76 -19.30 -10.76
N ASP A 416 22.75 -18.95 -9.48
CA ASP A 416 23.18 -17.63 -9.03
C ASP A 416 24.71 -17.51 -8.99
N ALA A 417 25.23 -16.36 -8.53
CA ALA A 417 26.67 -16.10 -8.47
C ALA A 417 27.45 -17.02 -7.51
N HIS A 418 26.78 -17.84 -6.68
CA HIS A 418 27.39 -18.84 -5.80
C HIS A 418 27.14 -20.27 -6.29
N GLY A 419 26.73 -20.42 -7.55
CA GLY A 419 26.39 -21.70 -8.16
C GLY A 419 25.13 -22.34 -7.58
N ALA A 420 24.38 -21.64 -6.74
CA ALA A 420 23.18 -22.17 -6.11
C ALA A 420 22.03 -22.18 -7.10
N THR A 421 21.31 -23.31 -7.20
CA THR A 421 20.13 -23.44 -8.05
C THR A 421 18.87 -22.90 -7.34
N VAL A 422 17.78 -22.75 -8.10
CA VAL A 422 16.47 -22.41 -7.55
C VAL A 422 16.06 -23.35 -6.41
N LEU A 423 16.34 -24.65 -6.54
CA LEU A 423 16.00 -25.64 -5.52
C LEU A 423 16.83 -25.47 -4.24
N HIS A 424 18.08 -24.98 -4.33
CA HIS A 424 18.84 -24.59 -3.13
C HIS A 424 18.14 -23.43 -2.40
N MET A 425 17.61 -22.45 -3.14
CA MET A 425 16.90 -21.32 -2.52
C MET A 425 15.60 -21.75 -1.82
N ALA A 426 14.84 -22.68 -2.42
CA ALA A 426 13.63 -23.23 -1.80
C ALA A 426 13.92 -24.02 -0.50
N ALA A 427 15.12 -24.55 -0.35
CA ALA A 427 15.54 -25.31 0.83
C ALA A 427 15.94 -24.39 2.00
N LEU A 428 16.39 -23.16 1.74
CA LEU A 428 16.80 -22.20 2.76
C LEU A 428 15.60 -21.67 3.56
N GLU A 429 15.83 -21.34 4.83
CA GLU A 429 14.88 -20.56 5.63
C GLU A 429 15.00 -19.07 5.28
N PRO A 430 13.89 -18.37 4.99
CA PRO A 430 13.94 -16.94 4.73
C PRO A 430 14.35 -16.20 6.02
N MET A 431 15.47 -15.49 5.98
CA MET A 431 16.01 -14.72 7.11
C MET A 431 15.16 -13.49 7.52
N CYS A 432 13.99 -13.24 6.90
CA CYS A 432 13.13 -12.11 7.26
C CYS A 432 11.64 -12.45 7.27
N LEU A 433 10.86 -11.69 8.05
CA LEU A 433 9.41 -11.84 8.28
C LEU A 433 8.53 -11.60 7.03
N VAL A 434 9.13 -11.31 5.87
CA VAL A 434 8.43 -11.09 4.61
C VAL A 434 8.59 -12.32 3.73
N GLY A 435 7.66 -13.25 3.86
CA GLY A 435 7.58 -14.51 3.11
C GLY A 435 6.15 -15.06 3.17
N ASN A 436 5.84 -16.07 2.37
CA ASN A 436 4.54 -16.73 2.47
C ASN A 436 4.40 -17.39 3.85
N GLN A 437 3.40 -16.96 4.63
CA GLN A 437 3.19 -17.42 6.01
C GLN A 437 2.44 -18.76 6.08
N ASP A 438 2.02 -19.31 4.93
CA ASP A 438 1.44 -20.65 4.88
C ASP A 438 2.50 -21.70 5.26
N PRO A 439 2.27 -22.49 6.32
CA PRO A 439 3.21 -23.53 6.76
C PRO A 439 3.51 -24.58 5.67
N ASN A 440 2.65 -24.72 4.66
CA ASN A 440 2.84 -25.65 3.55
C ASN A 440 3.50 -25.02 2.31
N ALA A 441 3.66 -23.69 2.25
CA ALA A 441 4.14 -23.01 1.05
C ALA A 441 5.52 -23.50 0.61
N LYS A 442 6.42 -23.77 1.57
CA LYS A 442 7.77 -24.31 1.31
C LYS A 442 7.70 -25.69 0.66
N MET A 443 6.89 -26.57 1.24
CA MET A 443 6.62 -27.92 0.73
C MET A 443 6.10 -27.88 -0.71
N THR A 444 5.08 -27.05 -0.95
CA THR A 444 4.48 -26.88 -2.28
C THR A 444 5.49 -26.36 -3.29
N THR A 445 6.32 -25.39 -2.89
CA THR A 445 7.36 -24.81 -3.75
C THR A 445 8.42 -25.84 -4.13
N VAL A 446 8.93 -26.62 -3.18
CA VAL A 446 9.93 -27.68 -3.46
C VAL A 446 9.37 -28.72 -4.42
N ARG A 447 8.12 -29.14 -4.24
CA ARG A 447 7.48 -30.12 -5.12
C ARG A 447 7.28 -29.60 -6.52
N LEU A 448 6.76 -28.37 -6.65
CA LEU A 448 6.57 -27.74 -7.94
C LEU A 448 7.89 -27.72 -8.75
N LEU A 449 9.01 -27.41 -8.08
CA LEU A 449 10.33 -27.41 -8.72
C LEU A 449 10.78 -28.82 -9.13
N LEU A 450 10.56 -29.84 -8.29
CA LEU A 450 10.89 -31.23 -8.61
C LEU A 450 10.01 -31.79 -9.75
N GLU A 451 8.72 -31.45 -9.77
CA GLU A 451 7.80 -31.77 -10.86
C GLU A 451 8.26 -31.14 -12.17
N ALA A 452 8.73 -29.89 -12.09
CA ALA A 452 9.39 -29.16 -13.18
C ALA A 452 10.82 -29.65 -13.49
N LYS A 453 11.24 -30.80 -12.93
CA LYS A 453 12.52 -31.49 -13.19
C LYS A 453 13.77 -30.77 -12.66
N ALA A 454 13.65 -29.92 -11.64
CA ALA A 454 14.81 -29.39 -10.94
C ALA A 454 15.69 -30.52 -10.39
N ASP A 455 17.01 -30.38 -10.51
CA ASP A 455 17.97 -31.40 -10.07
C ASP A 455 18.24 -31.31 -8.56
N PRO A 456 17.80 -32.30 -7.74
CA PRO A 456 18.05 -32.32 -6.30
C PRO A 456 19.50 -32.71 -5.94
N SER A 457 20.28 -33.19 -6.91
CA SER A 457 21.68 -33.61 -6.70
C SER A 457 22.69 -32.53 -7.08
N ALA A 458 22.22 -31.42 -7.66
CA ALA A 458 23.08 -30.31 -8.06
C ALA A 458 23.85 -29.77 -6.84
N ARG A 459 25.17 -29.55 -7.00
CA ARG A 459 26.01 -28.91 -5.99
C ARG A 459 26.26 -27.44 -6.34
N ASN A 460 26.17 -26.58 -5.32
CA ASN A 460 26.60 -25.19 -5.39
C ASN A 460 28.13 -25.08 -5.28
N ASP A 461 28.68 -23.85 -5.31
CA ASP A 461 30.13 -23.63 -5.29
C ASP A 461 30.79 -24.01 -3.96
N ALA A 462 30.00 -24.04 -2.87
CA ALA A 462 30.44 -24.58 -1.58
C ALA A 462 30.40 -26.12 -1.51
N GLY A 463 29.98 -26.77 -2.61
CA GLY A 463 29.89 -28.22 -2.71
C GLY A 463 28.65 -28.82 -2.04
N HIS A 464 27.67 -28.03 -1.59
CA HIS A 464 26.46 -28.55 -0.93
C HIS A 464 25.33 -28.77 -1.94
N THR A 465 24.53 -29.82 -1.70
CA THR A 465 23.22 -30.04 -2.35
C THR A 465 22.10 -29.27 -1.63
N PRO A 466 20.91 -29.09 -2.24
CA PRO A 466 19.76 -28.48 -1.56
C PRO A 466 19.38 -29.16 -0.24
N ALA A 467 19.41 -30.49 -0.21
CA ALA A 467 19.10 -31.29 0.98
C ALA A 467 20.14 -31.10 2.10
N GLU A 468 21.42 -31.04 1.75
CA GLU A 468 22.52 -30.78 2.69
C GLU A 468 22.41 -29.36 3.28
N LEU A 469 22.04 -28.35 2.49
CA LEU A 469 21.81 -26.98 3.00
C LEU A 469 20.64 -26.91 3.99
N LEU A 470 19.54 -27.61 3.72
CA LEU A 470 18.39 -27.68 4.63
C LEU A 470 18.78 -28.29 5.98
N ALA A 471 19.57 -29.37 5.95
CA ALA A 471 20.06 -30.03 7.15
C ALA A 471 20.94 -29.10 7.99
N LEU A 472 21.83 -28.35 7.34
CA LEU A 472 22.69 -27.37 8.00
C LEU A 472 21.90 -26.23 8.66
N ALA A 473 20.83 -25.75 8.02
CA ALA A 473 20.03 -24.64 8.54
C ALA A 473 19.10 -25.04 9.70
N SER A 474 18.63 -26.28 9.73
CA SER A 474 17.66 -26.79 10.70
C SER A 474 18.28 -27.57 11.86
N GLY A 475 19.56 -27.93 11.76
CA GLY A 475 20.25 -28.78 12.75
C GLY A 475 19.81 -30.25 12.75
N HIS A 476 19.00 -30.68 11.77
CA HIS A 476 18.50 -32.06 11.63
C HIS A 476 19.15 -32.76 10.43
N SER A 477 19.04 -34.10 10.34
CA SER A 477 19.67 -34.84 9.25
C SER A 477 18.94 -34.65 7.91
N ALA A 478 19.70 -34.57 6.81
CA ALA A 478 19.14 -34.43 5.46
C ALA A 478 18.21 -35.60 5.09
N GLY A 479 18.51 -36.80 5.61
CA GLY A 479 17.73 -38.02 5.37
C GLY A 479 16.34 -38.03 6.01
N GLU A 480 16.08 -37.16 7.00
CA GLU A 480 14.78 -37.06 7.66
C GLU A 480 13.90 -35.96 7.03
N LEU A 481 14.48 -34.77 6.81
CA LEU A 481 13.72 -33.61 6.34
C LEU A 481 13.44 -33.61 4.84
N TRP A 482 14.39 -34.08 4.04
CA TRP A 482 14.27 -34.02 2.58
C TRP A 482 13.17 -34.94 2.04
N PRO A 483 13.05 -36.21 2.48
CA PRO A 483 11.93 -37.06 2.07
C PRO A 483 10.58 -36.48 2.50
N ALA A 484 10.48 -35.91 3.71
CA ALA A 484 9.25 -35.28 4.18
C ALA A 484 8.83 -34.12 3.26
N LEU A 485 9.79 -33.27 2.85
CA LEU A 485 9.59 -32.21 1.85
C LEU A 485 9.15 -32.72 0.46
N CYS A 486 9.44 -33.98 0.15
CA CYS A 486 9.13 -34.57 -1.15
C CYS A 486 7.84 -35.41 -1.15
N THR A 487 7.27 -35.85 -0.02
CA THR A 487 6.34 -37.02 0.02
C THR A 487 4.91 -36.84 0.55
N HIS A 488 4.43 -35.66 0.94
CA HIS A 488 3.09 -35.54 1.56
C HIS A 488 1.93 -35.15 0.61
N ASP A 489 1.30 -36.10 -0.07
CA ASP A 489 0.08 -35.88 -0.90
C ASP A 489 -1.04 -35.11 -0.14
N PRO A 490 -1.50 -33.92 -0.58
CA PRO A 490 -2.56 -33.16 0.09
C PRO A 490 -3.97 -33.74 -0.15
N LEU A 491 -4.16 -34.68 -1.08
CA LEU A 491 -5.48 -35.12 -1.55
C LEU A 491 -6.04 -36.37 -0.85
N ARG A 492 -5.43 -36.84 0.25
CA ARG A 492 -5.88 -38.05 0.98
C ARG A 492 -6.85 -37.83 2.15
N HIS A 493 -7.49 -36.67 2.25
CA HIS A 493 -8.62 -36.46 3.17
C HIS A 493 -9.86 -35.91 2.46
N THR A 494 -10.42 -36.69 1.55
CA THR A 494 -11.88 -36.73 1.36
C THR A 494 -12.31 -38.19 1.35
N ASN A 495 -12.92 -38.61 2.46
CA ASN A 495 -13.85 -39.74 2.56
C ASN A 495 -14.79 -39.46 3.73
#